data_AF-A0A355FLY1-F1
#
_entry.id   AF-A0A355FLY1-F1
#
_cell.length_a   1.000
_cell.length_b   1.000
_cell.length_c   1.000
_cell.angle_alpha   90.00
_cell.angle_beta   90.00
_cell.angle_gamma   90.00
#
_symmetry.space_group_name_H-M   'P 1'
#
loop_
_entity.id
_entity.type
_entity.pdbx_description
1 polymer ?
#
loop_
_entity_poly.entity_id
_entity_poly.type
_entity_poly.pdbx_seq_one_letter_code
_entity_poly.pdbx_strand_id
1 'polypeptide(L)' 'KQAREEMIQGNLRLVLSVIQRFNNRGENVDDLFQVGCIGLMKAIDN' A
#
# COMPACT_ATOMS: atom_id res chain seq x y z
N LYS A 1 8.84 1.62 17.45
CA LYS A 1 7.47 1.72 16.87
C LYS A 1 7.34 2.93 15.94
N GLN A 2 7.79 4.11 16.35
CA GLN A 2 7.76 5.32 15.51
C GLN A 2 8.41 5.15 14.13
N ALA A 3 9.63 4.60 14.05
CA ALA A 3 10.29 4.35 12.76
C ALA A 3 9.48 3.47 11.79
N ARG A 4 8.73 2.49 12.31
CA ARG A 4 7.84 1.65 11.50
C ARG A 4 6.67 2.45 10.93
N GLU A 5 6.05 3.28 11.76
CA GLU A 5 4.94 4.16 11.34
C GLU A 5 5.41 5.19 10.31
N GLU A 6 6.60 5.79 10.50
CA GLU A 6 7.22 6.70 9.54
C GLU A 6 7.51 6.00 8.20
N MET A 7 8.03 4.77 8.22
CA MET A 7 8.22 3.98 7.00
C MET A 7 6.90 3.67 6.30
N ILE A 8 5.83 3.32 7.02
CA ILE A 8 4.53 3.04 6.41
C ILE A 8 3.94 4.31 5.81
N GLN A 9 3.85 5.40 6.58
CA GLN A 9 3.27 6.67 6.14
C GLN A 9 4.04 7.29 4.97
N GLY A 10 5.38 7.22 5.00
CA GLY A 10 6.24 7.70 3.92
C GLY A 10 6.05 6.96 2.60
N ASN A 11 5.53 5.73 2.63
CA ASN A 11 5.39 4.87 1.44
C ASN A 11 3.94 4.70 0.96
N LEU A 12 2.94 5.39 1.54
CA LEU A 12 1.55 5.30 1.05
C LEU A 12 1.40 5.73 -0.42
N ARG A 13 2.20 6.71 -0.87
CA ARG A 13 2.22 7.14 -2.28
C ARG A 13 2.81 6.09 -3.22
N LEU A 14 3.72 5.25 -2.72
CA LEU A 14 4.24 4.10 -3.47
C LEU A 14 3.11 3.07 -3.67
N VAL A 15 2.30 2.80 -2.65
CA VAL A 15 1.13 1.92 -2.78
C VAL A 15 0.18 2.45 -3.86
N LEU A 16 -0.14 3.75 -3.82
CA LEU A 16 -0.99 4.40 -4.84
C LEU A 16 -0.42 4.27 -6.26
N SER A 17 0.88 4.46 -6.46
CA SER A 17 1.51 4.36 -7.78
C SER A 17 1.55 2.92 -8.33
N VAL A 18 1.60 1.93 -7.43
CA VAL A 18 1.53 0.51 -7.81
C VAL A 18 0.11 0.12 -8.20
N ILE A 19 -0.91 0.48 -7.40
CA ILE A 19 -2.30 0.08 -7.68
C ILE A 19 -2.87 0.72 -8.94
N GLN A 20 -2.36 1.90 -9.36
CA GLN A 20 -2.74 2.52 -10.63
C GLN A 20 -2.51 1.58 -11.83
N ARG A 21 -1.55 0.66 -11.75
CA ARG A 21 -1.30 -0.36 -12.78
C ARG A 21 -2.38 -1.45 -12.84
N PHE A 22 -3.21 -1.56 -11.80
CA PHE A 22 -4.26 -2.57 -11.64
C PHE A 22 -5.67 -2.00 -11.82
N ASN A 23 -5.81 -0.71 -12.09
CA ASN A 23 -7.10 0.00 -12.17
C ASN A 23 -8.03 -0.50 -13.29
N ASN A 24 -7.50 -1.20 -14.30
CA ASN A 24 -8.29 -1.70 -15.44
C ASN A 24 -8.99 -3.04 -15.19
N ARG A 25 -9.06 -3.52 -13.94
CA ARG A 25 -9.61 -4.84 -13.60
C ARG A 25 -11.05 -4.82 -13.08
N GLY A 26 -11.66 -3.65 -12.95
CA GLY A 26 -13.03 -3.49 -12.41
C GLY A 26 -13.13 -3.62 -10.89
N GLU A 27 -11.99 -3.73 -10.19
CA GLU A 27 -11.89 -3.78 -8.73
C GLU A 27 -12.02 -2.38 -8.13
N ASN A 28 -12.54 -2.29 -6.90
CA ASN A 28 -12.58 -1.03 -6.17
C ASN A 28 -11.15 -0.58 -5.80
N VAL A 29 -10.82 0.67 -6.14
CA VAL A 29 -9.50 1.27 -5.88
C VAL A 29 -9.17 1.31 -4.39
N ASP A 30 -10.17 1.55 -3.53
CA ASP A 30 -9.97 1.60 -2.07
C ASP A 30 -9.66 0.21 -1.50
N ASP A 31 -10.29 -0.84 -2.04
CA ASP A 31 -10.02 -2.23 -1.64
C ASP A 31 -8.59 -2.65 -2.06
N LEU A 32 -8.21 -2.30 -3.30
CA LEU A 32 -6.83 -2.52 -3.79
C LEU A 32 -5.81 -1.75 -2.94
N PHE A 33 -6.13 -0.51 -2.56
CA PHE A 33 -5.27 0.30 -1.70
C PHE A 33 -5.10 -0.33 -0.31
N GLN A 34 -6.17 -0.83 0.30
CA GLN A 34 -6.09 -1.52 1.59
C GLN A 34 -5.23 -2.78 1.51
N VAL A 35 -5.45 -3.63 0.51
CA VAL A 35 -4.62 -4.83 0.29
C VAL A 35 -3.15 -4.46 0.08
N GLY A 36 -2.89 -3.39 -0.69
CA GLY A 36 -1.55 -2.85 -0.88
C GLY A 36 -0.89 -2.36 0.41
N CYS A 37 -1.64 -1.66 1.27
CA CYS A 37 -1.17 -1.23 2.59
C CYS A 37 -0.84 -2.43 3.50
N ILE A 38 -1.65 -3.49 3.46
CA ILE A 38 -1.38 -4.73 4.20
C ILE A 38 -0.09 -5.39 3.69
N GLY A 39 0.11 -5.44 2.37
CA GLY A 39 1.34 -5.94 1.76
C GLY A 39 2.57 -5.15 2.19
N LEU A 40 2.48 -3.82 2.18
CA LEU A 40 3.55 -2.93 2.65
C LEU A 40 3.90 -3.18 4.12
N MET A 41 2.89 -3.28 5.00
CA MET A 41 3.13 -3.57 6.42
C MET A 41 3.86 -4.89 6.63
N LYS A 42 3.42 -5.95 5.93
CA LYS A 42 4.07 -7.27 6.00
C LYS A 42 5.50 -7.23 5.47
N ALA A 43 5.77 -6.47 4.40
CA ALA A 43 7.11 -6.34 3.83
C ALA A 43 8.08 -5.57 4.74
N ILE A 44 7.57 -4.68 5.59
CA ILE A 44 8.38 -3.97 6.59
C ILE A 44 8.62 -4.84 7.84
N ASP A 45 7.66 -5.72 8.17
CA ASP A 45 7.74 -6.61 9.33
C ASP A 45 8.61 -7.87 9.11
N ASN A 46 8.88 -8.24 7.85
CA ASN A 46 9.80 -9.33 7.47
C ASN A 46 11.22 -8.80 7.24
#